data_AF-A0A9D4XQY1-F1
#
_entry.id   AF-A0A9D4XQY1-F1
#
_cell.length_a   1.000
_cell.length_b   1.000
_cell.length_c   1.000
_cell.angle_alpha   90.00
_cell.angle_beta   90.00
_cell.angle_gamma   90.00
#
_symmetry.space_group_name_H-M   'P 1'
#
loop_
_entity.id
_entity.type
_entity.pdbx_description
1 polymer ?
#
loop_
_entity_poly.entity_id
_entity_poly.type
_entity_poly.pdbx_seq_one_letter_code
_entity_poly.pdbx_strand_id
1 'polypeptide(L)'
;MNHDLLLLVECCYSSSMKDSHHCIEKAMHHNCPVCFEFLFDTTKDITVLPCGHTIHLGCVREMQQHFQYSCPVCSKSFCDMSRVWEKMDEEVASTPMPEMYQNKKVWILCNDCGETSEVRYHIVAHKCLRCKSYNTRKTQSASCLSRMEEMVE
;
A
#
# COMPACT_ATOMS: atom_id res chain seq x y z
N MET A 1 34.42 -18.84 25.62
CA MET A 1 33.04 -18.45 25.97
C MET A 1 33.04 -16.95 26.12
N ASN A 2 32.47 -16.25 25.13
CA ASN A 2 32.06 -14.82 25.13
C ASN A 2 32.11 -14.32 23.69
N HIS A 3 31.05 -14.61 22.95
CA HIS A 3 30.58 -13.79 21.85
C HIS A 3 29.10 -13.59 22.11
N ASP A 4 28.73 -12.34 22.39
CA ASP A 4 27.37 -11.88 22.62
C ASP A 4 26.37 -12.52 21.64
N LEU A 5 25.62 -13.51 22.17
CA LEU A 5 24.43 -14.06 21.57
C LEU A 5 23.32 -12.99 21.63
N LEU A 6 23.32 -12.08 20.67
CA LEU A 6 22.12 -11.32 20.27
C LEU A 6 21.88 -11.51 18.76
N LEU A 7 22.02 -12.75 18.30
CA LEU A 7 21.57 -13.19 16.98
C LEU A 7 20.22 -13.91 17.14
N LEU A 8 19.14 -13.12 17.17
CA LEU A 8 17.79 -13.60 16.81
C LEU A 8 17.35 -12.94 15.52
N VAL A 9 18.16 -13.10 14.48
CA VAL A 9 17.80 -12.73 13.11
C VAL A 9 18.31 -13.84 12.20
N GLU A 10 17.43 -14.78 11.84
CA GLU A 10 17.75 -15.88 10.92
C GLU A 10 17.87 -15.41 9.45
N CYS A 11 18.30 -14.17 9.21
CA CYS A 11 18.52 -13.60 7.88
C CYS A 11 19.73 -12.66 7.90
N CYS A 12 20.63 -12.78 6.92
CA CYS A 12 21.78 -11.90 6.77
C CYS A 12 21.38 -10.58 6.11
N TYR A 13 21.60 -9.46 6.81
CA TYR A 13 21.44 -8.11 6.28
C TYR A 13 22.80 -7.46 5.97
N SER A 14 22.82 -6.48 5.06
CA SER A 14 24.02 -5.67 4.81
C SER A 14 24.51 -5.00 6.10
N SER A 15 25.82 -4.99 6.33
CA SER A 15 26.45 -4.31 7.47
C SER A 15 26.11 -2.82 7.52
N SER A 16 25.82 -2.20 6.36
CA SER A 16 25.39 -0.81 6.25
C SER A 16 24.05 -0.50 6.92
N MET A 17 23.26 -1.52 7.29
CA MET A 17 21.92 -1.34 7.88
C MET A 17 21.89 -1.51 9.40
N LYS A 18 23.05 -1.75 10.04
CA LYS A 18 23.15 -2.07 11.47
C LYS A 18 22.49 -1.04 12.39
N ASP A 19 22.65 0.25 12.10
CA ASP A 19 22.21 1.34 12.98
C ASP A 19 20.92 2.03 12.52
N SER A 20 20.41 1.70 11.33
CA SER A 20 19.22 2.34 10.74
C SER A 20 18.02 1.40 10.62
N HIS A 21 18.21 0.09 10.76
CA HIS A 21 17.15 -0.89 10.60
C HIS A 21 16.52 -1.24 11.95
N HIS A 22 15.21 -1.04 12.05
CA HIS A 22 14.42 -1.61 13.14
C HIS A 22 14.10 -3.07 12.81
N CYS A 23 14.73 -4.02 13.52
CA CYS A 23 14.48 -5.43 13.29
C CYS A 23 13.08 -5.84 13.77
N ILE A 24 12.30 -6.41 12.85
CA ILE A 24 11.01 -7.02 13.15
C ILE A 24 11.22 -8.54 13.16
N GLU A 25 11.09 -9.15 14.34
CA GLU A 25 11.17 -10.61 14.45
C GLU A 25 10.14 -11.28 13.55
N LYS A 26 10.53 -12.40 12.93
CA LYS A 26 9.64 -13.22 12.10
C LYS A 26 9.02 -12.48 10.90
N ALA A 27 9.62 -11.38 10.44
CA ALA A 27 9.18 -10.62 9.27
C ALA A 27 9.14 -11.43 7.96
N MET A 28 9.76 -12.61 7.91
CA MET A 28 9.72 -13.54 6.76
C MET A 28 8.96 -14.84 7.06
N HIS A 29 8.43 -15.02 8.27
CA HIS A 29 7.69 -16.23 8.65
C HIS A 29 6.23 -16.16 8.19
N HIS A 30 6.04 -15.91 6.89
CA HIS A 30 4.76 -15.95 6.23
C HIS A 30 4.94 -16.32 4.76
N ASN A 31 3.85 -16.67 4.09
CA ASN A 31 3.87 -16.99 2.67
C ASN A 31 3.88 -15.71 1.83
N CYS A 32 4.59 -15.76 0.70
CA CYS A 32 4.51 -14.72 -0.31
C CYS A 32 3.03 -14.56 -0.75
N PRO A 33 2.46 -13.35 -0.71
CA PRO A 33 1.04 -13.13 -1.03
C PRO A 33 0.71 -13.32 -2.52
N VAL A 34 1.71 -13.52 -3.38
CA VAL A 34 1.54 -13.71 -4.83
C VAL A 34 1.62 -15.19 -5.20
N CYS A 35 2.71 -15.87 -4.83
CA CYS A 35 2.94 -17.26 -5.21
C CYS A 35 2.66 -18.29 -4.10
N PHE A 36 2.29 -17.83 -2.89
CA PHE A 36 1.99 -18.65 -1.71
C PHE A 36 3.12 -19.55 -1.20
N GLU A 37 4.34 -19.40 -1.71
CA GLU A 37 5.53 -20.06 -1.18
C GLU A 37 6.00 -19.39 0.11
N PHE A 38 6.50 -20.19 1.05
CA PHE A 38 7.02 -19.71 2.33
C PHE A 38 8.29 -18.89 2.13
N LEU A 39 8.31 -17.66 2.67
CA LEU A 39 9.40 -16.71 2.43
C LEU A 39 10.70 -17.04 3.17
N PHE A 40 10.64 -17.80 4.26
CA PHE A 40 11.80 -18.07 5.09
C PHE A 40 12.70 -19.19 4.52
N ASP A 41 12.11 -20.26 3.99
CA ASP A 41 12.86 -21.44 3.50
C ASP A 41 13.24 -21.35 2.01
N THR A 42 12.84 -20.28 1.33
CA THR A 42 13.07 -20.08 -0.11
C THR A 42 14.47 -19.55 -0.41
N THR A 43 15.06 -19.96 -1.53
CA THR A 43 16.30 -19.37 -2.05
C THR A 43 16.05 -18.19 -2.99
N LYS A 44 14.79 -17.82 -3.23
CA LYS A 44 14.42 -16.71 -4.11
C LYS A 44 14.70 -15.37 -3.42
N ASP A 45 15.13 -14.39 -4.20
CA ASP A 45 15.29 -13.02 -3.71
C ASP A 45 13.98 -12.49 -3.13
N ILE A 46 14.07 -11.87 -1.95
CA ILE A 46 12.97 -11.19 -1.28
C ILE A 46 13.21 -9.68 -1.26
N THR A 47 12.13 -8.92 -1.14
CA THR A 47 12.16 -7.48 -0.96
C THR A 47 11.09 -7.05 0.03
N VAL A 48 11.39 -5.98 0.76
CA VAL A 48 10.41 -5.30 1.63
C VAL A 48 9.84 -4.14 0.84
N LEU A 49 8.52 -4.09 0.67
CA LEU A 49 7.85 -2.96 0.01
C LEU A 49 7.89 -1.70 0.89
N PRO A 50 7.68 -0.49 0.36
CA PRO A 50 7.64 0.74 1.16
C PRO A 50 6.60 0.73 2.30
N CYS A 51 5.56 -0.10 2.17
CA CYS A 51 4.55 -0.30 3.22
C CYS A 51 4.97 -1.30 4.31
N GLY A 52 6.16 -1.89 4.22
CA GLY A 52 6.73 -2.84 5.19
C GLY A 52 6.43 -4.32 4.93
N HIS A 53 5.59 -4.66 3.95
CA HIS A 53 5.27 -6.06 3.64
C HIS A 53 6.36 -6.72 2.78
N THR A 54 6.73 -7.95 3.12
CA THR A 54 7.78 -8.73 2.46
C THR A 54 7.18 -9.59 1.33
N ILE A 55 7.81 -9.56 0.14
CA ILE A 55 7.37 -10.32 -1.05
C ILE A 55 8.63 -10.79 -1.80
N HIS A 56 8.55 -11.89 -2.56
CA HIS A 56 9.59 -12.22 -3.53
C HIS A 56 9.80 -11.09 -4.55
N LEU A 57 11.06 -10.75 -4.83
CA LEU A 57 11.42 -9.75 -5.83
C LEU A 57 10.91 -10.13 -7.22
N GLY A 58 10.95 -11.42 -7.57
CA GLY A 58 10.39 -11.95 -8.81
C GLY A 58 8.89 -11.69 -8.92
N CYS A 59 8.13 -11.91 -7.84
CA CYS A 59 6.69 -11.65 -7.81
C CYS A 59 6.37 -10.15 -7.90
N VAL A 60 7.17 -9.28 -7.29
CA VAL A 60 7.01 -7.82 -7.45
C VAL A 60 7.21 -7.40 -8.91
N ARG A 61 8.21 -7.96 -9.59
CA ARG A 61 8.45 -7.69 -11.02
C ARG A 61 7.30 -8.18 -11.89
N GLU A 62 6.76 -9.36 -11.60
CA GLU A 62 5.58 -9.91 -12.29
C GLU A 62 4.36 -9.00 -12.11
N MET A 63 4.09 -8.55 -10.87
CA MET A 63 3.04 -7.57 -10.60
C MET A 63 3.21 -6.29 -11.43
N GLN A 64 4.43 -5.75 -11.52
CA GLN A 64 4.74 -4.57 -12.34
C GLN A 64 4.51 -4.81 -13.84
N GLN A 65 4.85 -6.00 -14.35
CA GLN A 65 4.59 -6.39 -15.75
C GLN A 65 3.09 -6.46 -16.05
N HIS A 66 2.27 -6.80 -15.06
CA HIS A 66 0.81 -6.81 -15.15
C HIS A 66 0.14 -5.49 -14.73
N PHE A 67 0.91 -4.40 -14.61
CA PHE A 67 0.42 -3.06 -14.21
C PHE A 67 -0.27 -3.05 -12.83
N GLN A 68 0.10 -3.96 -11.94
CA GLN A 68 -0.38 -4.03 -10.56
C GLN A 68 0.64 -3.39 -9.62
N TYR A 69 0.37 -2.17 -9.19
CA TYR A 69 1.31 -1.37 -8.37
C TYR A 69 0.91 -1.25 -6.91
N SER A 70 -0.14 -1.96 -6.49
CA SER A 70 -0.64 -1.96 -5.11
C SER A 70 -0.20 -3.22 -4.38
N CYS A 71 0.26 -3.06 -3.14
CA CYS A 71 0.61 -4.15 -2.25
C CYS A 71 -0.61 -5.08 -2.08
N PRO A 72 -0.49 -6.40 -2.30
CA PRO A 72 -1.63 -7.33 -2.19
C PRO A 72 -2.11 -7.50 -0.75
N VAL A 73 -1.30 -7.10 0.25
CA VAL A 73 -1.64 -7.22 1.67
C VAL A 73 -2.43 -6.00 2.17
N CYS A 74 -1.99 -4.79 1.84
CA CYS A 74 -2.56 -3.55 2.40
C CYS A 74 -3.04 -2.53 1.36
N SER A 75 -2.98 -2.87 0.07
CA SER A 75 -3.39 -2.03 -1.06
C SER A 75 -2.61 -0.72 -1.26
N LYS A 76 -1.57 -0.42 -0.45
CA LYS A 76 -0.69 0.74 -0.67
C LYS A 76 0.11 0.62 -1.95
N SER A 77 0.29 1.72 -2.67
CA SER A 77 1.19 1.79 -3.82
C SER A 77 2.63 1.50 -3.36
N PHE A 78 3.35 0.65 -4.08
CA PHE A 78 4.73 0.27 -3.71
C PHE A 78 5.81 0.87 -4.60
N CYS A 79 5.44 1.68 -5.59
CA CYS A 79 6.37 2.44 -6.43
C CYS A 79 5.85 3.87 -6.62
N ASP A 80 6.68 4.72 -7.23
CA ASP A 80 6.26 6.06 -7.61
C ASP A 80 5.17 6.00 -8.69
N MET A 81 3.99 6.53 -8.36
CA MET A 81 2.82 6.57 -9.23
C MET A 81 2.52 7.99 -9.74
N SER A 82 3.41 8.96 -9.51
CA SER A 82 3.18 10.38 -9.84
C SER A 82 2.75 10.58 -11.29
N ARG A 83 3.44 9.95 -12.25
CA ARG A 83 3.11 10.02 -13.68
C ARG A 83 1.75 9.41 -14.04
N VAL A 84 1.30 8.40 -13.28
CA VAL A 84 -0.02 7.79 -13.46
C VAL A 84 -1.10 8.71 -12.89
N TRP A 85 -0.83 9.35 -11.75
CA TRP A 85 -1.72 10.35 -11.16
C TRP A 85 -1.87 11.59 -12.05
N GLU A 86 -0.78 12.07 -12.67
CA GLU A 86 -0.80 13.17 -13.63
C GLU A 86 -1.72 12.86 -14.83
N LYS A 87 -1.62 11.66 -15.41
CA LYS A 87 -2.52 11.25 -16.50
C LYS A 87 -3.98 11.21 -16.07
N MET A 88 -4.25 10.76 -14.84
CA MET A 88 -5.63 10.82 -14.33
C MET A 88 -6.13 12.23 -14.07
N ASP A 89 -5.25 13.17 -13.71
CA ASP A 89 -5.63 14.59 -13.66
C ASP A 89 -6.07 15.10 -15.04
N GLU A 90 -5.34 14.73 -16.10
CA GLU A 90 -5.69 15.08 -17.48
C GLU A 90 -7.02 14.45 -17.92
N GLU A 91 -7.25 13.17 -17.61
CA GLU A 91 -8.50 12.46 -17.94
C GLU A 91 -9.70 13.03 -17.18
N VAL A 92 -9.52 13.38 -15.90
CA VAL A 92 -10.54 14.07 -15.09
C VAL A 92 -10.88 15.42 -15.68
N ALA A 93 -9.87 16.22 -16.04
CA ALA A 93 -10.08 17.54 -16.65
C ALA A 93 -10.77 17.46 -18.02
N SER A 94 -10.48 16.41 -18.79
CA SER A 94 -11.05 16.18 -20.13
C SER A 94 -12.47 15.61 -20.12
N THR A 95 -12.96 15.15 -18.96
CA THR A 95 -14.25 14.48 -18.81
C THR A 95 -15.18 15.30 -17.89
N PRO A 96 -15.82 16.37 -18.39
CA PRO A 96 -16.68 17.20 -17.54
C PRO A 96 -17.86 16.40 -16.97
N MET A 97 -18.14 16.60 -15.68
CA MET A 97 -19.24 15.90 -15.02
C MET A 97 -20.61 16.41 -15.47
N PRO A 98 -21.57 15.51 -15.77
CA PRO A 98 -22.96 15.88 -16.03
C PRO A 98 -23.56 16.70 -14.89
N GLU A 99 -24.49 17.61 -15.21
CA GLU A 99 -25.11 18.54 -14.25
C GLU A 99 -25.69 17.84 -13.02
N MET A 100 -26.35 16.69 -13.22
CA MET A 100 -26.92 15.87 -12.14
C MET A 100 -25.90 15.37 -11.10
N TYR A 101 -24.60 15.42 -11.42
CA TYR A 101 -23.52 14.96 -10.54
C TYR A 101 -22.54 16.05 -10.12
N GLN A 102 -22.64 17.29 -10.62
CA GLN A 102 -21.66 18.34 -10.34
C GLN A 102 -21.47 18.64 -8.84
N ASN A 103 -22.57 18.59 -8.08
CA ASN A 103 -22.56 18.81 -6.63
C ASN A 103 -22.55 17.51 -5.82
N LYS A 104 -22.48 16.35 -6.48
CA LYS A 104 -22.43 15.06 -5.78
C LYS A 104 -21.06 14.91 -5.11
N LYS A 105 -21.08 14.52 -3.85
CA LYS A 105 -19.89 14.19 -3.08
C LYS A 105 -19.92 12.74 -2.63
N VAL A 106 -18.72 12.19 -2.41
CA VAL A 106 -18.53 10.84 -1.87
C VAL A 106 -17.41 10.84 -0.85
N TRP A 107 -17.53 9.94 0.13
CA TRP A 107 -16.46 9.65 1.06
C TRP A 107 -15.49 8.65 0.45
N ILE A 108 -14.20 8.91 0.62
CA ILE A 108 -13.12 8.04 0.19
C ILE A 108 -12.15 7.76 1.33
N LEU A 109 -11.54 6.57 1.31
CA LEU A 109 -10.31 6.26 2.03
C LEU A 109 -9.16 6.20 1.03
N CYS A 110 -8.08 6.92 1.30
CA CYS A 110 -6.84 6.83 0.53
C CYS A 110 -5.99 5.67 1.03
N ASN A 111 -5.69 4.69 0.18
CA ASN A 111 -4.86 3.55 0.56
C ASN A 111 -3.42 3.99 0.86
N ASP A 112 -2.88 4.97 0.14
CA ASP A 112 -1.49 5.41 0.30
C ASP A 112 -1.22 6.15 1.63
N CYS A 113 -2.04 7.15 1.97
CA CYS A 113 -1.84 7.96 3.17
C CYS A 113 -2.79 7.65 4.34
N GLY A 114 -3.77 6.75 4.14
CA GLY A 114 -4.76 6.37 5.16
C GLY A 114 -5.84 7.41 5.45
N GLU A 115 -5.79 8.57 4.80
CA GLU A 115 -6.73 9.67 5.06
C GLU A 115 -8.13 9.34 4.55
N THR A 116 -9.14 9.60 5.38
CA THR A 116 -10.55 9.58 4.96
C THR A 116 -11.01 11.00 4.69
N SER A 117 -11.59 11.24 3.52
CA SER A 117 -12.05 12.60 3.15
C SER A 117 -13.29 12.56 2.27
N GLU A 118 -14.09 13.61 2.36
CA GLU A 118 -15.22 13.83 1.45
C GLU A 118 -14.72 14.62 0.23
N VAL A 119 -14.91 14.07 -0.97
CA VAL A 119 -14.46 14.68 -2.23
C VAL A 119 -15.60 14.77 -3.24
N ARG A 120 -15.43 15.63 -4.25
CA ARG A 120 -16.37 15.67 -5.37
C ARG A 120 -16.37 14.33 -6.10
N TYR A 121 -17.56 13.83 -6.38
CA TYR A 121 -17.72 12.62 -7.18
C TYR A 121 -17.28 12.89 -8.61
N HIS A 122 -16.42 12.02 -9.14
CA HIS A 122 -16.04 12.03 -10.54
C HIS A 122 -16.14 10.62 -11.10
N ILE A 123 -16.58 10.49 -12.34
CA ILE A 123 -16.79 9.18 -12.97
C ILE A 123 -15.46 8.43 -13.21
N VAL A 124 -14.41 9.18 -13.56
CA VAL A 124 -13.05 8.65 -13.81
C VAL A 124 -12.40 8.14 -12.53
N ALA A 125 -12.09 9.04 -11.58
CA ALA A 125 -11.37 8.67 -10.35
C ALA A 125 -11.55 9.71 -9.25
N HIS A 126 -11.27 9.33 -8.00
CA HIS A 126 -11.39 10.21 -6.83
C HIS A 126 -10.02 10.51 -6.25
N LYS A 127 -9.63 11.79 -6.30
CA LYS A 127 -8.30 12.24 -5.85
C LYS A 127 -8.27 12.47 -4.35
N CYS A 128 -7.26 11.93 -3.67
CA CYS A 128 -6.99 12.26 -2.28
C CYS A 128 -6.53 13.72 -2.16
N LEU A 129 -7.17 14.50 -1.29
CA LEU A 129 -6.81 15.91 -1.09
C LEU A 129 -5.46 16.09 -0.37
N ARG A 130 -5.07 15.13 0.46
CA ARG A 130 -3.83 15.16 1.27
C ARG A 130 -2.59 14.83 0.44
N CYS A 131 -2.53 13.63 -0.14
CA CYS A 131 -1.33 13.13 -0.83
C CYS A 131 -1.44 13.12 -2.35
N LYS A 132 -2.57 13.59 -2.92
CA LYS A 132 -2.82 13.68 -4.37
C LYS A 132 -2.90 12.34 -5.11
N SER A 133 -2.77 11.22 -4.42
CA SER A 133 -2.98 9.88 -4.97
C SER A 133 -4.42 9.64 -5.41
N TYR A 134 -4.60 8.82 -6.44
CA TYR A 134 -5.87 8.26 -6.86
C TYR A 134 -6.07 6.80 -6.40
N ASN A 135 -5.14 6.22 -5.64
CA ASN A 135 -5.30 4.92 -4.99
C ASN A 135 -6.29 5.02 -3.82
N THR A 136 -7.57 5.22 -4.15
CA THR A 136 -8.63 5.49 -3.19
C THR A 136 -9.80 4.53 -3.39
N ARG A 137 -10.53 4.26 -2.30
CA ARG A 137 -11.77 3.47 -2.34
C ARG A 137 -12.91 4.28 -1.75
N LYS A 138 -14.09 4.17 -2.36
CA LYS A 138 -15.32 4.78 -1.82
C LYS A 138 -15.72 4.07 -0.53
N THR A 139 -16.21 4.82 0.44
CA THR A 139 -16.74 4.31 1.71
C THR A 139 -18.18 4.78 1.92
N GLN A 140 -18.97 4.01 2.69
CA GLN A 140 -20.37 4.35 3.00
C GLN A 140 -20.40 5.34 4.17
N SER A 141 -20.19 6.63 3.89
CA SER A 141 -20.27 7.77 4.83
C SER A 141 -19.37 7.68 6.09
N ALA A 142 -19.22 8.79 6.81
CA ALA A 142 -18.44 8.84 8.05
C ALA A 142 -18.96 7.87 9.15
N SER A 143 -20.20 7.38 9.05
CA SER A 143 -20.84 6.53 10.06
C SER A 143 -20.29 5.11 10.18
N CYS A 144 -19.46 4.64 9.23
CA CYS A 144 -18.75 3.37 9.41
C CYS A 144 -17.51 3.50 10.32
N LEU A 145 -17.03 4.73 10.58
CA LEU A 145 -15.89 4.96 11.48
C LEU A 145 -16.26 4.77 12.95
N SER A 146 -17.48 5.15 13.36
CA SER A 146 -17.92 4.97 14.75
C SER A 146 -18.10 3.49 15.14
N ARG A 147 -18.39 2.60 14.18
CA ARG A 147 -18.51 1.15 14.44
C ARG A 147 -17.18 0.42 14.66
N MET A 148 -16.04 1.04 14.34
CA MET A 148 -14.72 0.47 14.60
C MET A 148 -14.17 0.86 15.98
N GLU A 149 -14.62 1.99 16.55
CA GLU A 149 -14.27 2.41 17.90
C GLU A 149 -15.09 1.68 18.98
N GLU A 150 -16.29 1.20 18.67
CA GLU A 150 -17.15 0.42 19.59
C GLU A 150 -16.79 -1.08 19.70
N MET A 151 -15.80 -1.60 18.96
CA MET A 151 -15.39 -3.02 19.05
C MET A 151 -14.08 -3.23 19.85
N VAL A 152 -13.63 -2.21 20.59
CA VAL A 152 -12.45 -2.27 21.48
C VAL A 152 -12.84 -2.06 22.94
N GLU A 153 -14.07 -2.41 23.32
CA GLU A 153 -14.51 -2.44 24.72
C GLU A 153 -15.03 -3.83 25.12
#